data_AF-X1H9Y6-F1
#
_entry.id   AF-X1H9Y6-F1
#
_cell.length_a   1.000
_cell.length_b   1.000
_cell.length_c   1.000
_cell.angle_alpha   90.00
_cell.angle_beta   90.00
_cell.angle_gamma   90.00
#
_symmetry.space_group_name_H-M   'P 1'
#
loop_
_entity.id
_entity.type
_entity.pdbx_description
1 polymer ?
#
loop_
_entity_poly.entity_id
_entity_poly.type
_entity_poly.pdbx_seq_one_letter_code
_entity_poly.pdbx_strand_id
1 'polypeptide(L)' 'MGIMKMVKDVRSIDKHLTIRGTVNKINAVHKFTRKNGSTGKLGSFRLSDTTGSIKVVLWDDKTSILN' A
#
# COMPACT_ATOMS: atom_id res chain seq x y z
N MET A 1 18.93 -2.11 -6.44
CA MET A 1 17.87 -1.58 -7.33
C MET A 1 16.74 -2.61 -7.32
N GLY A 2 15.50 -2.26 -6.94
CA GLY A 2 14.38 -3.22 -6.92
C GLY A 2 13.97 -3.65 -8.33
N ILE A 3 13.41 -4.85 -8.46
CA ILE A 3 12.88 -5.32 -9.75
C ILE A 3 11.53 -4.64 -10.02
N MET A 4 11.36 -4.09 -11.22
CA MET A 4 10.07 -3.58 -11.66
C MET A 4 9.15 -4.74 -12.06
N LYS A 5 7.93 -4.77 -11.53
CA LYS A 5 6.94 -5.81 -11.80
C LYS A 5 5.59 -5.22 -12.17
N MET A 6 4.83 -5.97 -12.98
CA MET A 6 3.40 -5.73 -13.20
C MET A 6 2.59 -6.30 -12.04
N VAL A 7 1.38 -5.78 -11.83
CA VAL A 7 0.50 -6.18 -10.72
C VAL A 7 0.25 -7.69 -10.70
N LYS A 8 0.04 -8.33 -11.87
CA LYS A 8 -0.19 -9.79 -11.95
C LYS A 8 0.98 -10.65 -11.45
N ASP A 9 2.20 -10.11 -11.45
CA ASP A 9 3.44 -10.87 -11.17
C ASP A 9 3.92 -10.70 -9.73
N VAL A 10 3.18 -9.93 -8.92
CA VAL A 10 3.44 -9.72 -7.50
C VAL A 10 3.10 -11.00 -6.74
N ARG A 11 4.04 -11.48 -5.94
CA ARG A 11 3.92 -12.71 -5.14
C ARG A 11 4.25 -12.40 -3.68
N SER A 12 3.73 -13.22 -2.77
CA SER A 12 3.96 -13.06 -1.31
C SER A 12 5.43 -13.13 -0.89
N ILE A 13 6.28 -13.78 -1.70
CA ILE A 13 7.73 -13.88 -1.45
C ILE A 13 8.50 -12.60 -1.81
N ASP A 14 7.88 -11.66 -2.53
CA ASP A 14 8.55 -10.44 -2.97
C ASP A 14 8.75 -9.48 -1.80
N LYS A 15 10.02 -9.13 -1.51
CA LYS A 15 10.39 -8.21 -0.42
C LYS A 15 10.74 -6.79 -0.88
N HIS A 16 11.36 -6.68 -2.07
CA HIS A 16 11.81 -5.43 -2.64
C HIS A 16 11.45 -5.37 -4.12
N LEU A 17 10.39 -4.65 -4.44
CA LEU A 17 9.89 -4.51 -5.80
C LEU A 17 9.44 -3.08 -6.08
N THR A 18 9.29 -2.76 -7.35
CA THR A 18 8.72 -1.49 -7.81
C THR A 18 7.55 -1.79 -8.72
N ILE A 19 6.41 -1.13 -8.50
CA ILE A 19 5.23 -1.22 -9.37
C ILE A 19 4.89 0.20 -9.81
N ARG A 20 4.47 0.35 -11.06
CA ARG A 20 3.92 1.58 -11.59
C ARG A 20 2.49 1.33 -12.03
N GLY A 21 1.59 2.25 -11.70
CA GLY A 21 0.18 2.15 -12.08
C GLY A 21 -0.60 3.41 -11.71
N THR A 22 -1.91 3.37 -11.96
CA THR A 22 -2.84 4.45 -11.64
C THR A 22 -3.54 4.16 -10.32
N VAL A 23 -3.69 5.19 -9.47
CA VAL A 23 -4.47 5.09 -8.23
C VAL A 23 -5.93 5.38 -8.55
N ASN A 24 -6.78 4.37 -8.41
CA ASN A 24 -8.20 4.48 -8.80
C ASN A 24 -9.13 4.73 -7.60
N LYS A 25 -8.67 4.49 -6.37
CA LYS A 25 -9.44 4.72 -5.15
C LYS A 25 -8.51 4.92 -3.96
N ILE A 26 -8.76 5.95 -3.17
CA ILE A 26 -8.12 6.19 -1.87
C ILE A 26 -9.16 5.95 -0.78
N ASN A 27 -8.81 5.18 0.25
CA ASN A 27 -9.65 4.97 1.43
C ASN A 27 -9.16 5.84 2.58
N ALA A 28 -10.08 6.18 3.49
CA ALA A 28 -9.77 6.98 4.67
C ALA A 28 -8.68 6.33 5.54
N VAL A 29 -7.89 7.18 6.22
CA VAL A 29 -6.91 6.75 7.20
C VAL A 29 -7.60 6.51 8.54
N HIS A 30 -7.46 5.30 9.07
CA HIS A 30 -7.97 4.90 10.39
C HIS A 30 -6.85 4.93 11.43
N LYS A 31 -7.17 5.42 12.63
CA LYS A 31 -6.29 5.37 13.81
C LYS A 31 -6.70 4.21 14.72
N PHE A 32 -5.73 3.55 15.35
CA PHE A 32 -5.97 2.47 16.32
C PHE A 32 -4.98 2.53 17.47
N THR A 33 -5.35 1.97 18.63
CA THR A 33 -4.47 1.88 19.80
C THR A 33 -3.71 0.55 19.79
N ARG A 34 -2.39 0.58 19.93
CA ARG A 34 -1.55 -0.61 20.05
C ARG A 34 -1.57 -1.17 21.46
N LYS A 35 -1.11 -2.41 21.63
CA LYS A 35 -0.93 -3.06 22.94
C LYS A 35 -0.07 -2.25 23.93
N ASN A 36 0.88 -1.47 23.42
CA ASN A 36 1.76 -0.61 24.22
C ASN A 36 1.19 0.80 24.47
N GLY A 37 -0.09 1.05 24.15
CA GLY A 37 -0.74 2.37 24.33
C GLY A 37 -0.45 3.41 23.23
N SER A 38 0.52 3.17 22.34
CA SER A 38 0.78 4.09 21.22
C SER A 38 -0.33 4.07 20.17
N THR A 39 -0.49 5.18 19.44
CA THR A 39 -1.42 5.26 18.30
C THR A 39 -0.76 4.76 17.02
N GLY A 40 -1.40 3.81 16.34
CA GLY A 40 -1.07 3.41 14.98
C GLY A 40 -2.01 4.02 13.96
N LYS A 41 -1.55 4.13 12.71
CA LYS A 41 -2.38 4.56 11.57
C LYS A 41 -2.39 3.49 10.48
N LEU A 42 -3.53 3.29 9.85
CA LEU A 42 -3.71 2.44 8.68
C LEU A 42 -4.48 3.19 7.60
N GLY A 43 -3.89 3.27 6.41
CA GLY A 43 -4.52 3.83 5.21
C GLY A 43 -4.38 2.86 4.06
N SER A 44 -5.21 2.98 3.03
CA SER A 44 -5.05 2.14 1.84
C SER A 44 -5.56 2.81 0.58
N PHE A 45 -5.00 2.40 -0.54
CA PHE A 45 -5.48 2.78 -1.87
C PHE A 45 -5.44 1.58 -2.81
N ARG A 46 -6.15 1.67 -3.94
CA ARG A 46 -6.12 0.65 -4.99
C ARG A 46 -5.27 1.15 -6.16
N LEU A 47 -4.22 0.39 -6.45
CA LEU A 47 -3.31 0.61 -7.58
C LEU A 47 -3.65 -0.36 -8.71
N SER A 48 -3.73 0.15 -9.93
CA SER A 48 -4.07 -0.65 -11.11
C SER A 48 -3.08 -0.41 -12.24
N ASP A 49 -2.76 -1.46 -12.98
CA ASP A 49 -2.07 -1.38 -14.26
C ASP A 49 -2.85 -2.18 -15.31
N THR A 50 -2.29 -2.38 -16.50
CA THR A 50 -2.93 -3.14 -17.59
C THR A 50 -3.14 -4.62 -17.28
N THR A 51 -2.52 -5.16 -16.23
CA THR A 51 -2.56 -6.58 -15.86
C THR A 51 -3.47 -6.89 -14.69
N GLY A 52 -3.84 -5.88 -13.89
CA GLY A 52 -4.70 -6.12 -12.74
C GLY A 52 -4.76 -4.95 -11.78
N SER A 53 -5.28 -5.23 -10.58
CA SER A 53 -5.42 -4.23 -9.52
C SER A 53 -5.11 -4.83 -8.16
N ILE A 54 -4.28 -4.15 -7.38
CA ILE A 54 -3.86 -4.56 -6.04
C ILE A 54 -4.21 -3.49 -5.00
N LYS A 55 -4.54 -3.93 -3.78
CA LYS A 55 -4.73 -3.02 -2.64
C LYS A 55 -3.39 -2.81 -1.94
N VAL A 56 -2.96 -1.55 -1.87
CA VAL A 56 -1.76 -1.16 -1.11
C VAL A 56 -2.20 -0.67 0.26
N VAL A 57 -1.62 -1.23 1.33
CA VAL A 57 -1.87 -0.83 2.71
C VAL A 57 -0.63 -0.10 3.23
N LEU A 58 -0.85 1.10 3.75
CA LEU A 58 0.16 1.96 4.33
C LEU A 58 -0.01 1.97 5.84
N TRP A 59 1.11 1.92 6.55
CA TRP A 59 1.16 1.93 8.00
C TRP A 59 1.85 3.19 8.50
N ASP A 60 1.33 3.74 9.60
CA ASP A 60 1.91 4.84 10.37
C ASP A 60 2.25 6.05 9.51
N ASP A 61 3.49 6.52 9.53
CA ASP A 61 3.91 7.73 8.84
C ASP A 61 3.74 7.62 7.32
N LYS A 62 3.76 6.40 6.77
CA LYS A 62 3.48 6.18 5.34
C LYS A 62 2.05 6.56 4.96
N THR A 63 1.12 6.62 5.91
CA THR A 63 -0.27 7.06 5.65
C THR A 63 -0.38 8.55 5.32
N SER A 64 0.65 9.35 5.63
CA SER A 64 0.65 10.80 5.38
C SER A 64 0.47 11.16 3.90
N ILE A 65 0.89 10.30 2.98
CA ILE A 65 0.77 10.53 1.53
C ILE A 65 -0.68 10.52 1.01
N LEU A 66 -1.65 10.13 1.85
CA LEU A 66 -3.07 10.04 1.47
C LEU A 66 -3.87 11.29 1.86
N ASN A 67 -3.25 12.28 2.51
CA ASN A 67 -3.91 13.50 3.01
C ASN A 67 -3.28 14.76 2.39
#